data_AF-A0A368G0V3-F1
#
_entry.id   AF-A0A368G0V3-F1
#
_cell.length_a   1.000
_cell.length_b   1.000
_cell.length_c   1.000
_cell.angle_alpha   90.00
_cell.angle_beta   90.00
_cell.angle_gamma   90.00
#
_symmetry.space_group_name_H-M   'P 1'
#
loop_
_entity.id
_entity.type
_entity.pdbx_description
1 polymer ?
#
loop_
_entity_poly.entity_id
_entity_poly.type
_entity_poly.pdbx_seq_one_letter_code
_entity_poly.pdbx_strand_id
1 'polypeptide(L)'
;MSKATAAFRDAELTRAFDQVSEAEPTSVENWSYLMPPANVAMKRQLRRQIRPFVENALRKGPLGLAADFRQMKRKNDLSQMNEFVAQEPNGKNRYNDVGCLDHNRVVLSNGPCSYIHANYVSTPNNPKRFICTQGPLPTTCSEFWHMIVQDEVEVIIMLCDFVEQGTDKCYAYYPTKKGKPLTFPGNISVSCKGRDKFIFPFETKIKIKITSLEVSIEGQSPLSVSHYQWMDWPDKGVPEADLAPLYLLHQFRSIRTGSMVLLENAMEVLEKGETLYEMDRYLTALRTQRSKSVQTEQQYLYVHQVILNLLRAAGWLPRSLEPYLEMFLQQYLRLIK
;
A
#
# COMPACT_ATOMS: atom_id res chain seq x y z
N MET A 1 5.16 -2.75 -34.15
CA MET A 1 4.12 -1.77 -34.53
C MET A 1 4.78 -0.55 -35.13
N SER A 2 4.28 -0.01 -36.25
CA SER A 2 4.87 1.17 -36.89
C SER A 2 4.63 2.44 -36.06
N LYS A 3 5.52 3.43 -36.14
CA LYS A 3 5.35 4.72 -35.42
C LYS A 3 4.01 5.41 -35.76
N ALA A 4 3.54 5.29 -37.00
CA ALA A 4 2.26 5.84 -37.45
C ALA A 4 1.04 5.15 -36.80
N THR A 5 1.09 3.83 -36.58
CA THR A 5 0.01 3.10 -35.89
C THR A 5 -0.01 3.33 -34.38
N ALA A 6 1.11 3.74 -33.78
CA ALA A 6 1.14 4.20 -32.39
C ALA A 6 0.52 5.60 -32.25
N ALA A 7 0.96 6.56 -33.08
CA ALA A 7 0.45 7.93 -33.05
C ALA A 7 -1.07 8.02 -33.32
N PHE A 8 -1.59 7.19 -34.23
CA PHE A 8 -3.03 7.13 -34.50
C PHE A 8 -3.83 6.66 -33.28
N ARG A 9 -3.37 5.60 -32.59
CA ARG A 9 -4.01 5.08 -31.37
C ARG A 9 -3.94 6.06 -30.20
N ASP A 10 -2.85 6.81 -30.08
CA ASP A 10 -2.73 7.86 -29.07
C ASP A 10 -3.76 8.97 -29.29
N ALA A 11 -3.95 9.39 -30.55
CA ALA A 11 -4.95 10.37 -30.92
C ALA A 11 -6.40 9.86 -30.72
N GLU A 12 -6.64 8.56 -30.88
CA GLU A 12 -7.93 7.94 -30.55
C GLU A 12 -8.19 7.87 -29.05
N LEU A 13 -7.17 7.54 -28.24
CA LEU A 13 -7.28 7.53 -26.78
C LEU A 13 -7.60 8.93 -26.24
N THR A 14 -6.88 9.96 -26.69
CA THR A 14 -7.15 11.35 -26.28
C THR A 14 -8.57 11.77 -26.68
N ARG A 15 -9.00 11.46 -27.91
CA ARG A 15 -10.38 11.73 -28.37
C ARG A 15 -11.41 10.97 -27.53
N ALA A 16 -11.15 9.72 -27.18
CA ALA A 16 -12.03 8.94 -26.31
C ALA A 16 -12.10 9.56 -24.90
N PHE A 17 -11.00 10.07 -24.36
CA PHE A 17 -10.99 10.74 -23.07
C PHE A 17 -11.80 12.06 -23.09
N ASP A 18 -11.72 12.80 -24.20
CA ASP A 18 -12.41 14.08 -24.39
C ASP A 18 -13.93 13.95 -24.51
N GLN A 19 -14.45 12.75 -24.80
CA GLN A 19 -15.89 12.53 -24.85
C GLN A 19 -16.54 12.70 -23.48
N VAL A 20 -17.29 13.80 -23.34
CA VAL A 20 -18.12 14.05 -22.16
C VAL A 20 -19.52 13.54 -22.46
N SER A 21 -19.85 12.32 -22.04
CA SER A 21 -21.25 11.90 -22.01
C SER A 21 -22.05 12.86 -21.14
N GLU A 22 -23.18 13.35 -21.64
CA GLU A 22 -24.12 14.15 -20.85
C GLU A 22 -24.78 13.32 -19.75
N ALA A 23 -24.90 12.01 -19.96
CA ALA A 23 -25.41 11.08 -18.95
C ALA A 23 -24.49 11.00 -17.73
N GLU A 24 -25.12 11.09 -16.55
CA GLU A 24 -24.49 10.87 -15.26
C GLU A 24 -24.02 9.40 -15.13
N PRO A 25 -22.87 9.16 -14.48
CA PRO A 25 -22.48 7.80 -14.15
C PRO A 25 -23.39 7.25 -13.05
N THR A 26 -23.99 6.08 -13.29
CA THR A 26 -24.62 5.27 -12.25
C THR A 26 -23.52 4.53 -11.48
N SER A 27 -23.55 4.62 -10.14
CA SER A 27 -22.62 3.86 -9.30
C SER A 27 -22.84 2.36 -9.54
N VAL A 28 -21.74 1.63 -9.75
CA VAL A 28 -21.78 0.18 -10.01
C VAL A 28 -21.71 -0.62 -8.70
N GLU A 29 -21.25 0.02 -7.62
CA GLU A 29 -21.07 -0.61 -6.31
C GLU A 29 -21.78 0.16 -5.20
N ASN A 30 -22.09 -0.54 -4.11
CA ASN A 30 -22.75 0.01 -2.92
C ASN A 30 -21.84 0.93 -2.09
N TRP A 31 -20.54 0.98 -2.38
CA TRP A 31 -19.57 1.87 -1.78
C TRP A 31 -18.52 2.31 -2.81
N SER A 32 -18.01 3.54 -2.66
CA SER A 32 -16.85 4.03 -3.41
C SER A 32 -16.06 4.99 -2.54
N TYR A 33 -14.73 4.95 -2.65
CA TYR A 33 -13.85 5.92 -1.99
C TYR A 33 -14.10 7.35 -2.52
N LEU A 34 -14.34 7.48 -3.82
CA LEU A 34 -14.61 8.74 -4.50
C LEU A 34 -16.09 8.84 -4.86
N MET A 35 -16.69 10.00 -4.59
CA MET A 35 -18.09 10.24 -4.92
C MET A 35 -18.29 10.45 -6.42
N PRO A 36 -19.43 10.02 -6.99
CA PRO A 36 -19.81 10.37 -8.34
C PRO A 36 -19.90 11.89 -8.53
N PRO A 37 -19.53 12.42 -9.71
CA PRO A 37 -19.67 13.84 -10.00
C PRO A 37 -21.13 14.27 -9.96
N ALA A 38 -21.44 15.30 -9.16
CA ALA A 38 -22.81 15.79 -8.97
C ALA A 38 -23.39 16.55 -10.18
N ASN A 39 -22.53 16.98 -11.12
CA ASN A 39 -22.94 17.67 -12.35
C ASN A 39 -21.84 17.64 -13.41
N VAL A 40 -22.16 18.09 -14.62
CA VAL A 40 -21.23 18.13 -15.77
C VAL A 40 -20.00 19.00 -15.50
N ALA A 41 -20.13 20.11 -14.77
CA ALA A 41 -18.99 20.99 -14.46
C ALA A 41 -17.97 20.30 -13.54
N MET A 42 -18.45 19.69 -12.46
CA MET A 42 -17.63 18.88 -11.54
C MET A 42 -17.01 17.69 -12.29
N LYS A 43 -17.77 16.99 -13.12
CA LYS A 43 -17.27 15.90 -13.98
C LYS A 43 -16.10 16.35 -14.86
N ARG A 44 -16.18 17.53 -15.48
CA ARG A 44 -15.09 18.11 -16.28
C ARG A 44 -13.87 18.44 -15.43
N GLN A 45 -14.05 18.99 -14.23
CA GLN A 45 -12.97 19.31 -13.31
C GLN A 45 -12.22 18.06 -12.85
N LEU A 46 -12.94 17.05 -12.34
CA LEU A 46 -12.36 15.79 -11.86
C LEU A 46 -11.60 15.06 -12.98
N ARG A 47 -12.13 15.09 -14.21
CA ARG A 47 -11.43 14.53 -15.38
C ARG A 47 -10.11 15.23 -15.71
N ARG A 48 -10.00 16.54 -15.47
CA ARG A 48 -8.71 17.24 -15.62
C ARG A 48 -7.69 16.75 -14.59
N GLN A 49 -8.13 16.48 -13.36
CA GLN A 49 -7.25 15.99 -12.30
C GLN A 49 -6.67 14.60 -12.61
N ILE A 50 -7.44 13.70 -13.20
CA ILE A 50 -6.99 12.31 -13.46
C ILE A 50 -6.38 12.09 -14.84
N ARG A 51 -6.52 13.05 -15.78
CA ARG A 51 -6.12 12.86 -17.17
C ARG A 51 -4.66 12.40 -17.32
N PRO A 52 -3.65 13.03 -16.69
CA PRO A 52 -2.26 12.63 -16.92
C PRO A 52 -2.00 11.17 -16.53
N PHE A 53 -2.47 10.77 -15.34
CA PHE A 53 -2.41 9.38 -14.89
C PHE A 53 -3.10 8.40 -15.86
N VAL A 54 -4.37 8.66 -16.20
CA VAL A 54 -5.18 7.71 -16.99
C VAL A 54 -4.66 7.58 -18.41
N GLU A 55 -4.38 8.69 -19.09
CA GLU A 55 -3.85 8.64 -20.45
C GLU A 55 -2.49 7.93 -20.49
N ASN A 56 -1.59 8.22 -19.55
CA ASN A 56 -0.30 7.53 -19.49
C ASN A 56 -0.48 6.02 -19.25
N ALA A 57 -1.34 5.63 -18.29
CA ALA A 57 -1.58 4.23 -17.96
C ALA A 57 -2.17 3.45 -19.15
N LEU A 58 -3.21 3.99 -19.80
CA LEU A 58 -3.87 3.33 -20.93
C LEU A 58 -3.01 3.34 -22.20
N ARG A 59 -2.22 4.40 -22.43
CA ARG A 59 -1.29 4.50 -23.57
C ARG A 59 -0.17 3.47 -23.49
N LYS A 60 0.45 3.33 -22.32
CA LYS A 60 1.56 2.39 -22.11
C LYS A 60 1.06 0.95 -21.97
N GLY A 61 -0.11 0.77 -21.39
CA GLY A 61 -0.63 -0.53 -20.98
C GLY A 61 0.27 -1.21 -19.93
N PRO A 62 -0.13 -2.39 -19.42
CA PRO A 62 0.63 -3.10 -18.41
C PRO A 62 2.07 -3.45 -18.81
N LEU A 63 2.31 -3.81 -20.08
CA LEU A 63 3.66 -4.11 -20.57
C LEU A 63 4.59 -2.89 -20.56
N GLY A 64 4.10 -1.73 -20.99
CA GLY A 64 4.87 -0.49 -20.98
C GLY A 64 5.15 -0.01 -19.55
N LEU A 65 4.14 -0.05 -18.67
CA LEU A 65 4.32 0.30 -17.26
C LEU A 65 5.30 -0.64 -16.54
N ALA A 66 5.28 -1.94 -16.85
CA ALA A 66 6.27 -2.88 -16.34
C ALA A 66 7.68 -2.56 -16.86
N ALA A 67 7.81 -2.18 -18.13
CA ALA A 67 9.09 -1.77 -18.71
C ALA A 67 9.65 -0.50 -18.03
N ASP A 68 8.81 0.51 -17.75
CA ASP A 68 9.20 1.69 -17.00
C ASP A 68 9.68 1.31 -15.59
N PHE A 69 8.95 0.43 -14.90
CA PHE A 69 9.30 -0.03 -13.56
C PHE A 69 10.64 -0.79 -13.50
N ARG A 70 11.02 -1.51 -14.57
CA ARG A 70 12.35 -2.15 -14.68
C ARG A 70 13.47 -1.12 -14.79
N GLN A 71 13.21 0.02 -15.41
CA GLN A 71 14.21 1.08 -15.59
C GLN A 71 14.42 1.93 -14.32
N MET A 72 13.48 1.89 -13.38
CA MET A 72 13.62 2.60 -12.10
C MET A 72 14.82 2.07 -11.31
N LYS A 73 15.69 2.98 -10.85
CA LYS A 73 16.84 2.64 -10.01
C LYS A 73 16.37 1.96 -8.71
N ARG A 74 16.98 0.81 -8.38
CA ARG A 74 16.71 0.02 -7.15
C ARG A 74 17.93 -0.14 -6.24
N LYS A 75 18.96 0.69 -6.44
CA LYS A 75 20.20 0.58 -5.65
C LYS A 75 19.96 1.10 -4.23
N ASN A 76 20.38 0.33 -3.24
CA ASN A 76 20.55 0.85 -1.89
C ASN A 76 21.79 1.73 -1.91
N ASP A 77 21.61 3.00 -1.58
CA ASP A 77 22.72 3.86 -1.24
C ASP A 77 23.09 3.59 0.23
N LEU A 78 24.04 2.67 0.44
CA LEU A 78 24.45 2.25 1.78
C LEU A 78 25.03 3.40 2.62
N SER A 79 25.50 4.48 1.97
CA SER A 79 25.98 5.68 2.67
C SER A 79 24.88 6.41 3.46
N GLN A 80 23.61 6.14 3.14
CA GLN A 80 22.43 6.67 3.80
C GLN A 80 21.81 5.69 4.82
N MET A 81 22.50 4.59 5.12
CA MET A 81 21.97 3.43 5.85
C MET A 81 22.99 2.90 6.87
N ASN A 82 23.69 3.80 7.57
CA ASN A 82 24.78 3.47 8.47
C ASN A 82 24.30 2.59 9.64
N GLU A 83 23.15 2.91 10.23
CA GLU A 83 22.61 2.11 11.34
C GLU A 83 22.16 0.73 10.85
N PHE A 84 21.55 0.65 9.66
CA PHE A 84 21.20 -0.63 9.05
C PHE A 84 22.43 -1.52 8.89
N VAL A 85 23.52 -0.99 8.33
CA VAL A 85 24.79 -1.73 8.14
C VAL A 85 25.41 -2.12 9.49
N ALA A 86 25.40 -1.22 10.47
CA ALA A 86 25.95 -1.49 11.80
C ALA A 86 25.22 -2.62 12.54
N GLN A 87 23.96 -2.87 12.20
CA GLN A 87 23.11 -3.87 12.86
C GLN A 87 23.08 -5.23 12.14
N GLU A 88 23.78 -5.36 11.01
CA GLU A 88 23.96 -6.64 10.30
C GLU A 88 24.53 -7.75 11.20
N PRO A 89 25.62 -7.54 11.98
CA PRO A 89 26.16 -8.58 12.87
C PRO A 89 25.21 -8.98 13.99
N ASN A 90 24.25 -8.09 14.33
CA ASN A 90 23.28 -8.31 15.40
C ASN A 90 22.00 -9.04 14.91
N GLY A 91 21.93 -9.39 13.62
CA GLY A 91 20.80 -10.14 13.06
C GLY A 91 19.46 -9.41 13.20
N LYS A 92 19.45 -8.07 13.10
CA LYS A 92 18.23 -7.26 13.22
C LYS A 92 17.54 -6.97 11.89
N ASN A 93 18.19 -7.30 10.77
CA ASN A 93 17.69 -7.10 9.42
C ASN A 93 17.25 -8.45 8.85
N ARG A 94 16.01 -8.54 8.35
CA ARG A 94 15.52 -9.78 7.72
C ARG A 94 16.17 -10.03 6.37
N TYR A 95 16.43 -8.97 5.62
CA TYR A 95 17.01 -9.04 4.28
C TYR A 95 18.10 -7.98 4.14
N ASN A 96 19.32 -8.42 3.85
CA ASN A 96 20.49 -7.54 3.70
C ASN A 96 20.37 -6.64 2.46
N ASP A 97 19.53 -7.03 1.50
CA ASP A 97 19.28 -6.26 0.30
C ASP A 97 18.11 -5.27 0.47
N VAL A 98 17.39 -5.23 1.59
CA VAL A 98 16.34 -4.23 1.85
C VAL A 98 16.82 -3.28 2.93
N GLY A 99 17.42 -2.15 2.52
CA GLY A 99 18.01 -1.19 3.46
C GLY A 99 16.99 -0.38 4.28
N CYS A 100 17.41 0.05 5.47
CA CYS A 100 16.68 1.02 6.30
C CYS A 100 17.39 2.38 6.24
N LEU A 101 16.69 3.42 5.80
CA LEU A 101 17.27 4.77 5.62
C LEU A 101 17.42 5.50 6.95
N ASP A 102 18.59 6.09 7.21
CA ASP A 102 18.89 6.72 8.51
C ASP A 102 18.03 7.97 8.78
N HIS A 103 17.82 8.82 7.77
CA HIS A 103 17.25 10.16 7.95
C HIS A 103 15.79 10.15 8.44
N ASN A 104 15.07 9.04 8.28
CA ASN A 104 13.68 8.89 8.70
C ASN A 104 13.39 7.52 9.33
N ARG A 105 14.43 6.80 9.81
CA ARG A 105 14.21 5.58 10.60
C ARG A 105 13.47 5.90 11.89
N VAL A 106 12.74 4.92 12.39
CA VAL A 106 12.24 4.97 13.77
C VAL A 106 13.40 4.73 14.73
N VAL A 107 13.51 5.58 15.74
CA VAL A 107 14.53 5.47 16.79
C VAL A 107 13.83 5.14 18.09
N LEU A 108 14.18 4.03 18.73
CA LEU A 108 13.58 3.63 19.99
C LEU A 108 14.26 4.35 21.16
N SER A 109 13.46 4.96 22.04
CA SER A 109 13.94 5.62 23.26
C SER A 109 14.07 4.65 24.43
N ASN A 110 13.13 3.72 24.55
CA ASN A 110 12.97 2.83 25.71
C ASN A 110 13.10 1.34 25.36
N GLY A 111 13.64 1.01 24.18
CA GLY A 111 13.85 -0.37 23.74
C GLY A 111 15.22 -0.94 24.12
N PRO A 112 15.45 -2.26 23.96
CA PRO A 112 16.75 -2.89 24.22
C PRO A 112 17.92 -2.28 23.43
N CYS A 113 17.62 -1.67 22.29
CA CYS A 113 18.52 -0.79 21.57
C CYS A 113 17.71 0.28 20.82
N SER A 114 18.40 1.28 20.26
CA SER A 114 17.77 2.37 19.50
C SER A 114 17.32 1.99 18.08
N TYR A 115 17.71 0.81 17.58
CA TYR A 115 17.44 0.38 16.20
C TYR A 115 16.26 -0.59 16.09
N ILE A 116 15.39 -0.29 15.14
CA ILE A 116 14.39 -1.19 14.55
C ILE A 116 14.38 -0.94 13.04
N HIS A 117 14.21 -1.98 12.22
CA HIS A 117 14.14 -1.83 10.76
C HIS A 117 12.79 -1.27 10.31
N ALA A 118 12.58 0.01 10.58
CA ALA A 118 11.35 0.73 10.29
C ALA A 118 11.65 2.18 9.87
N ASN A 119 10.90 2.70 8.90
CA ASN A 119 10.95 4.11 8.49
C ASN A 119 9.58 4.77 8.66
N TYR A 120 9.56 6.03 9.09
CA TYR A 120 8.39 6.89 8.96
C TYR A 120 8.17 7.23 7.49
N VAL A 121 6.92 7.17 7.05
CA VAL A 121 6.52 7.45 5.66
C VAL A 121 5.39 8.44 5.68
N SER A 122 5.59 9.55 4.98
CA SER A 122 4.64 10.64 4.84
C SER A 122 3.67 10.42 3.68
N THR A 123 2.54 11.09 3.78
CA THR A 123 1.60 11.33 2.69
C THR A 123 1.33 12.84 2.58
N PRO A 124 0.68 13.32 1.51
CA PRO A 124 0.35 14.74 1.37
C PRO A 124 -0.32 15.37 2.60
N ASN A 125 -1.07 14.60 3.40
CA ASN A 125 -1.80 15.09 4.58
C ASN A 125 -1.06 14.93 5.91
N ASN A 126 -0.08 14.02 6.02
CA ASN A 126 0.57 13.74 7.30
C ASN A 126 2.06 13.36 7.12
N PRO A 127 3.00 14.07 7.76
CA PRO A 127 4.44 13.81 7.64
C PRO A 127 4.91 12.49 8.27
N LYS A 128 4.13 11.90 9.19
CA LYS A 128 4.38 10.60 9.82
C LYS A 128 3.16 9.69 9.70
N ARG A 129 2.54 9.71 8.53
CA ARG A 129 1.29 9.00 8.23
C ARG A 129 1.38 7.51 8.56
N PHE A 130 2.50 6.88 8.21
CA PHE A 130 2.73 5.46 8.37
C PHE A 130 4.11 5.19 8.95
N ILE A 131 4.26 4.04 9.60
CA ILE A 131 5.55 3.42 9.83
C ILE A 131 5.65 2.24 8.86
N CYS A 132 6.65 2.12 8.00
CA CYS A 132 6.87 0.91 7.20
C CYS A 132 7.99 0.09 7.83
N THR A 133 7.72 -1.16 8.23
CA THR A 133 8.67 -2.03 8.94
C THR A 133 8.75 -3.41 8.30
N GLN A 134 9.84 -4.15 8.57
CA GLN A 134 9.94 -5.57 8.22
C GLN A 134 9.03 -6.44 9.10
N GLY A 135 8.70 -7.65 8.63
CA GLY A 135 8.09 -8.66 9.50
C GLY A 135 9.02 -8.99 10.69
N PRO A 136 8.58 -8.88 11.95
CA PRO A 136 9.43 -9.10 13.12
C PRO A 136 10.20 -10.43 13.06
N LEU A 137 11.45 -10.39 13.50
CA LEU A 137 12.31 -11.56 13.70
C LEU A 137 12.18 -12.03 15.16
N PRO A 138 12.57 -13.27 15.50
CA PRO A 138 12.65 -13.72 16.89
C PRO A 138 13.44 -12.74 17.78
N THR A 139 14.50 -12.16 17.21
CA THR A 139 15.42 -11.20 17.86
C THR A 139 14.91 -9.77 17.92
N THR A 140 13.81 -9.42 17.24
CA THR A 140 13.33 -8.02 17.12
C THR A 140 11.89 -7.83 17.58
N CYS A 141 11.26 -8.84 18.18
CA CYS A 141 9.89 -8.72 18.69
C CYS A 141 9.79 -7.69 19.83
N SER A 142 10.83 -7.60 20.67
CA SER A 142 10.85 -6.62 21.77
C SER A 142 10.87 -5.19 21.21
N GLU A 143 11.80 -4.90 20.30
CA GLU A 143 11.89 -3.61 19.61
C GLU A 143 10.62 -3.27 18.83
N PHE A 144 9.98 -4.27 18.20
CA PHE A 144 8.70 -4.06 17.53
C PHE A 144 7.61 -3.58 18.51
N TRP A 145 7.45 -4.20 19.68
CA TRP A 145 6.42 -3.77 20.62
C TRP A 145 6.76 -2.46 21.32
N HIS A 146 8.04 -2.18 21.59
CA HIS A 146 8.46 -0.86 22.03
C HIS A 146 8.14 0.22 20.99
N MET A 147 8.34 -0.04 19.70
CA MET A 147 7.94 0.87 18.63
C MET A 147 6.43 1.15 18.65
N ILE A 148 5.61 0.09 18.80
CA ILE A 148 4.15 0.22 18.82
C ILE A 148 3.68 1.07 20.00
N VAL A 149 4.23 0.87 21.20
CA VAL A 149 3.84 1.65 22.38
C VAL A 149 4.40 3.07 22.33
N GLN A 150 5.66 3.25 21.89
CA GLN A 150 6.31 4.56 21.77
C GLN A 150 5.54 5.51 20.84
N ASP A 151 5.09 5.00 19.69
CA ASP A 151 4.36 5.79 18.68
C ASP A 151 2.83 5.66 18.84
N GLU A 152 2.35 5.12 19.97
CA GLU A 152 0.93 4.95 20.30
C GLU A 152 0.11 4.35 19.16
N VAL A 153 0.66 3.32 18.51
CA VAL A 153 0.07 2.74 17.29
C VAL A 153 -1.18 1.94 17.63
N GLU A 154 -2.34 2.43 17.19
CA GLU A 154 -3.64 1.78 17.39
C GLU A 154 -3.94 0.65 16.40
N VAL A 155 -3.36 0.72 15.19
CA VAL A 155 -3.67 -0.20 14.08
C VAL A 155 -2.41 -0.81 13.49
N ILE A 156 -2.36 -2.14 13.44
CA ILE A 156 -1.33 -2.90 12.72
C ILE A 156 -1.98 -3.57 11.52
N ILE A 157 -1.40 -3.39 10.34
CA ILE A 157 -1.78 -4.14 9.14
C ILE A 157 -0.63 -5.05 8.73
N MET A 158 -0.93 -6.34 8.69
CA MET A 158 0.00 -7.41 8.33
C MET A 158 -0.42 -7.99 6.97
N LEU A 159 0.44 -7.83 5.97
CA LEU A 159 0.21 -8.27 4.57
C LEU A 159 0.99 -9.54 4.20
N CYS A 160 1.28 -10.38 5.18
CA CYS A 160 1.93 -11.66 4.98
C CYS A 160 1.41 -12.67 6.00
N ASP A 161 1.64 -13.95 5.76
CA ASP A 161 1.55 -14.98 6.78
C ASP A 161 2.89 -15.10 7.55
N PHE A 162 2.92 -15.90 8.61
CA PHE A 162 4.17 -16.22 9.31
C PHE A 162 5.10 -17.05 8.43
N VAL A 163 4.53 -18.02 7.70
CA VAL A 163 5.25 -18.93 6.81
C VAL A 163 4.55 -18.95 5.46
N GLU A 164 5.30 -18.72 4.39
CA GLU A 164 4.78 -18.75 3.02
C GLU A 164 5.67 -19.65 2.17
N GLN A 165 5.07 -20.64 1.51
CA GLN A 165 5.80 -21.62 0.68
C GLN A 165 6.99 -22.26 1.41
N GLY A 166 6.84 -22.53 2.72
CA GLY A 166 7.87 -23.12 3.57
C GLY A 166 8.99 -22.16 4.00
N THR A 167 8.88 -20.86 3.70
CA THR A 167 9.83 -19.83 4.11
C THR A 167 9.25 -18.95 5.21
N ASP A 168 9.99 -18.71 6.29
CA ASP A 168 9.60 -17.82 7.37
C ASP A 168 9.59 -16.35 6.90
N LYS A 169 8.40 -15.74 6.86
CA LYS A 169 8.18 -14.34 6.46
C LYS A 169 8.03 -13.40 7.63
N CYS A 170 7.49 -13.90 8.73
CA CYS A 170 7.22 -13.13 9.93
C CYS A 170 7.27 -14.06 11.15
N TYR A 171 7.88 -13.64 12.25
CA TYR A 171 7.83 -14.40 13.48
C TYR A 171 6.47 -14.23 14.17
N ALA A 172 6.06 -15.19 15.01
CA ALA A 172 4.86 -15.08 15.82
C ALA A 172 5.02 -14.04 16.94
N TYR A 173 4.85 -12.76 16.61
CA TYR A 173 5.02 -11.64 17.56
C TYR A 173 3.75 -11.31 18.36
N TYR A 174 2.62 -11.96 18.07
CA TYR A 174 1.36 -11.78 18.81
C TYR A 174 0.61 -13.11 18.96
N PRO A 175 -0.20 -13.28 20.03
CA PRO A 175 -1.06 -14.45 20.17
C PRO A 175 -2.23 -14.41 19.18
N THR A 176 -2.40 -15.47 18.39
CA THR A 176 -3.48 -15.57 17.37
C THR A 176 -4.81 -16.11 17.92
N LYS A 177 -4.85 -16.46 19.21
CA LYS A 177 -5.99 -17.00 19.95
C LYS A 177 -6.00 -16.44 21.38
N LYS A 178 -7.19 -16.36 22.00
CA LYS A 178 -7.30 -16.09 23.45
C LYS A 178 -6.57 -17.18 24.23
N GLY A 179 -5.93 -16.79 25.33
CA GLY A 179 -5.17 -17.71 26.18
C GLY A 179 -4.00 -17.01 26.85
N LYS A 180 -2.92 -17.75 27.07
CA LYS A 180 -1.71 -17.22 27.68
C LYS A 180 -1.12 -16.10 26.80
N PRO A 181 -0.77 -14.93 27.38
CA PRO A 181 -0.05 -13.89 26.66
C PRO A 181 1.27 -14.39 26.09
N LEU A 182 1.71 -13.81 24.97
CA LEU A 182 3.11 -13.94 24.54
C LEU A 182 3.95 -12.92 25.30
N THR A 183 5.10 -13.37 25.80
CA THR A 183 6.04 -12.53 26.54
C THR A 183 7.34 -12.38 25.77
N PHE A 184 7.90 -11.17 25.77
CA PHE A 184 9.17 -10.86 25.10
C PHE A 184 10.13 -10.16 26.09
N PRO A 185 11.46 -10.14 25.80
CA PRO A 185 12.42 -9.39 26.60
C PRO A 185 11.98 -7.93 26.82
N GLY A 186 12.32 -7.37 27.98
CA GLY A 186 11.86 -6.03 28.40
C GLY A 186 10.50 -6.04 29.11
N ASN A 187 10.11 -7.17 29.72
CA ASN A 187 8.85 -7.33 30.46
C ASN A 187 7.60 -6.95 29.62
N ILE A 188 7.66 -7.30 28.34
CA ILE A 188 6.58 -7.06 27.38
C ILE A 188 5.65 -8.26 27.42
N SER A 189 4.35 -8.00 27.55
CA SER A 189 3.29 -9.00 27.49
C SER A 189 2.23 -8.57 26.48
N VAL A 190 1.89 -9.46 25.55
CA VAL A 190 0.90 -9.21 24.50
C VAL A 190 -0.19 -10.25 24.61
N SER A 191 -1.44 -9.79 24.79
CA SER A 191 -2.59 -10.65 24.99
C SER A 191 -3.65 -10.46 23.90
N CYS A 192 -4.30 -11.55 23.49
CA CYS A 192 -5.41 -11.52 22.54
C CYS A 192 -6.73 -11.33 23.33
N LYS A 193 -7.39 -10.19 23.13
CA LYS A 193 -8.67 -9.83 23.77
C LYS A 193 -9.89 -10.23 22.95
N GLY A 194 -9.76 -10.27 21.63
CA GLY A 194 -10.87 -10.49 20.71
C GLY A 194 -10.41 -10.92 19.33
N ARG A 195 -11.32 -11.52 18.56
CA ARG A 195 -11.08 -11.88 17.17
C ARG A 195 -12.36 -11.73 16.39
N ASP A 196 -12.24 -11.07 15.25
CA ASP A 196 -13.35 -10.82 14.34
C ASP A 196 -12.91 -11.04 12.90
N LYS A 197 -13.89 -11.04 12.00
CA LYS A 197 -13.66 -10.99 10.56
C LYS A 197 -14.04 -9.60 10.10
N PHE A 198 -13.20 -8.99 9.28
CA PHE A 198 -13.56 -7.73 8.65
C PHE A 198 -14.58 -7.99 7.55
N ILE A 199 -15.64 -7.19 7.51
CA ILE A 199 -16.74 -7.32 6.55
C ILE A 199 -16.71 -6.12 5.61
N PHE A 200 -16.57 -6.39 4.32
CA PHE A 200 -16.64 -5.37 3.27
C PHE A 200 -18.11 -5.09 2.90
N PRO A 201 -18.46 -3.84 2.53
CA PRO A 201 -19.81 -3.49 2.08
C PRO A 201 -20.08 -3.86 0.61
N PHE A 202 -19.16 -4.58 -0.03
CA PHE A 202 -19.21 -5.03 -1.41
C PHE A 202 -18.66 -6.45 -1.53
N GLU A 203 -18.94 -7.11 -2.64
CA GLU A 203 -18.44 -8.45 -2.93
C GLU A 203 -16.94 -8.41 -3.23
N THR A 204 -16.16 -9.19 -2.48
CA THR A 204 -14.72 -9.38 -2.68
C THR A 204 -14.30 -10.75 -2.21
N LYS A 205 -13.24 -11.31 -2.82
CA LYS A 205 -12.63 -12.56 -2.37
C LYS A 205 -11.68 -12.38 -1.18
N ILE A 206 -11.30 -11.13 -0.90
CA ILE A 206 -10.31 -10.76 0.11
C ILE A 206 -10.82 -11.06 1.51
N LYS A 207 -9.94 -11.64 2.33
CA LYS A 207 -10.26 -12.03 3.71
C LYS A 207 -9.31 -11.37 4.68
N ILE A 208 -9.86 -10.60 5.61
CA ILE A 208 -9.09 -9.96 6.66
C ILE A 208 -9.55 -10.44 8.02
N LYS A 209 -8.59 -10.91 8.81
CA LYS A 209 -8.80 -11.31 10.19
C LYS A 209 -8.41 -10.16 11.11
N ILE A 210 -9.29 -9.82 12.03
CA ILE A 210 -9.05 -8.82 13.06
C ILE A 210 -8.69 -9.55 14.36
N THR A 211 -7.62 -9.12 15.03
CA THR A 211 -7.28 -9.56 16.38
C THR A 211 -7.13 -8.32 17.26
N SER A 212 -7.98 -8.19 18.27
CA SER A 212 -7.83 -7.14 19.28
C SER A 212 -6.75 -7.57 20.27
N LEU A 213 -5.70 -6.77 20.39
CA LEU A 213 -4.54 -7.02 21.23
C LEU A 213 -4.48 -5.98 22.34
N GLU A 214 -3.91 -6.38 23.47
CA GLU A 214 -3.45 -5.46 24.52
C GLU A 214 -1.98 -5.76 24.76
N VAL A 215 -1.14 -4.74 24.64
CA VAL A 215 0.29 -4.79 24.97
C VAL A 215 0.54 -4.07 26.28
N SER A 216 1.28 -4.72 27.17
CA SER A 216 1.74 -4.15 28.43
C SER A 216 3.26 -4.20 28.47
N ILE A 217 3.88 -3.07 28.78
CA ILE A 217 5.32 -2.94 29.02
C ILE A 217 5.47 -2.39 30.44
N GLU A 218 6.36 -2.96 31.24
CA GLU A 218 6.58 -2.50 32.62
C GLU A 218 6.88 -1.00 32.68
N GLY A 219 6.20 -0.28 33.58
CA GLY A 219 6.34 1.16 33.73
C GLY A 219 5.59 2.00 32.69
N GLN A 220 4.85 1.39 31.76
CA GLN A 220 4.01 2.08 30.78
C GLN A 220 2.54 1.66 30.89
N SER A 221 1.64 2.54 30.49
CA SER A 221 0.21 2.21 30.41
C SER A 221 -0.02 1.15 29.33
N PRO A 222 -0.88 0.15 29.57
CA PRO A 222 -1.26 -0.81 28.54
C PRO A 222 -1.86 -0.11 27.32
N LEU A 223 -1.49 -0.56 26.12
CA LEU A 223 -2.00 -0.03 24.85
C LEU A 223 -2.88 -1.09 24.17
N SER A 224 -4.08 -0.68 23.76
CA SER A 224 -4.96 -1.51 22.93
C SER A 224 -4.63 -1.32 21.45
N VAL A 225 -4.49 -2.43 20.72
CA VAL A 225 -4.07 -2.43 19.32
C VAL A 225 -4.98 -3.35 18.51
N SER A 226 -5.52 -2.85 17.39
CA SER A 226 -6.27 -3.66 16.43
C SER A 226 -5.34 -4.17 15.33
N HIS A 227 -5.17 -5.49 15.28
CA HIS A 227 -4.33 -6.16 14.29
C HIS A 227 -5.17 -6.72 13.14
N TYR A 228 -4.91 -6.25 11.93
CA TYR A 228 -5.57 -6.65 10.69
C TYR A 228 -4.60 -7.48 9.86
N GLN A 229 -4.86 -8.77 9.74
CA GLN A 229 -4.10 -9.67 8.88
C GLN A 229 -4.83 -9.89 7.57
N TRP A 230 -4.21 -9.50 6.46
CA TRP A 230 -4.67 -9.84 5.12
C TRP A 230 -4.25 -11.28 4.81
N MET A 231 -5.23 -12.19 4.75
CA MET A 231 -4.99 -13.63 4.78
C MET A 231 -4.54 -14.21 3.44
N ASP A 232 -4.84 -13.53 2.35
CA ASP A 232 -4.67 -13.99 0.97
C ASP A 232 -3.75 -13.06 0.15
N TRP A 233 -2.90 -12.27 0.81
CA TRP A 233 -1.88 -11.48 0.11
C TRP A 233 -0.70 -12.40 -0.26
N PRO A 234 -0.40 -12.63 -1.56
CA PRO A 234 0.65 -13.55 -1.95
C PRO A 234 2.05 -12.90 -1.90
N ASP A 235 3.05 -13.64 -1.39
CA ASP A 235 4.46 -13.23 -1.21
C ASP A 235 5.05 -12.41 -2.38
N LYS A 236 4.98 -12.99 -3.58
CA LYS A 236 5.59 -12.47 -4.81
C LYS A 236 4.56 -11.98 -5.82
N GLY A 237 3.33 -11.79 -5.38
CA GLY A 237 2.21 -11.41 -6.23
C GLY A 237 1.42 -10.26 -5.65
N VAL A 238 0.16 -10.21 -6.06
CA VAL A 238 -0.84 -9.27 -5.58
C VAL A 238 -2.19 -9.98 -5.46
N PRO A 239 -3.07 -9.56 -4.55
CA PRO A 239 -4.44 -10.06 -4.50
C PRO A 239 -5.22 -9.59 -5.74
N GLU A 240 -6.48 -9.99 -5.83
CA GLU A 240 -7.41 -9.44 -6.83
C GLU A 240 -7.46 -7.90 -6.71
N ALA A 241 -7.33 -7.21 -7.84
CA ALA A 241 -7.28 -5.74 -7.86
C ALA A 241 -8.70 -5.17 -7.77
N ASP A 242 -9.26 -5.11 -6.57
CA ASP A 242 -10.59 -4.55 -6.29
C ASP A 242 -10.51 -3.31 -5.37
N LEU A 243 -11.66 -2.90 -4.79
CA LEU A 243 -11.75 -1.73 -3.92
C LEU A 243 -11.43 -2.01 -2.43
N ALA A 244 -11.21 -3.27 -2.03
CA ALA A 244 -10.87 -3.63 -0.66
C ALA A 244 -9.67 -2.88 -0.05
N PRO A 245 -8.53 -2.70 -0.74
CA PRO A 245 -7.42 -1.93 -0.16
C PRO A 245 -7.83 -0.48 0.12
N LEU A 246 -8.61 0.13 -0.77
CA LEU A 246 -9.09 1.50 -0.62
C LEU A 246 -10.12 1.62 0.51
N TYR A 247 -10.98 0.62 0.68
CA TYR A 247 -11.94 0.60 1.79
C TYR A 247 -11.24 0.53 3.14
N LEU A 248 -10.19 -0.28 3.27
CA LEU A 248 -9.38 -0.28 4.49
C LEU A 248 -8.73 1.08 4.72
N LEU A 249 -8.14 1.68 3.68
CA LEU A 249 -7.48 2.99 3.77
C LEU A 249 -8.46 4.04 4.28
N HIS A 250 -9.67 4.04 3.73
CA HIS A 250 -10.77 4.91 4.15
C HIS A 250 -11.18 4.70 5.61
N GLN A 251 -11.34 3.44 6.03
CA GLN A 251 -11.77 3.11 7.38
C GLN A 251 -10.74 3.52 8.44
N PHE A 252 -9.48 3.21 8.20
CA PHE A 252 -8.48 3.30 9.26
C PHE A 252 -7.70 4.58 9.25
N ARG A 253 -7.71 5.33 8.13
CA ARG A 253 -6.76 6.40 7.88
C ARG A 253 -5.42 6.02 8.53
N SER A 254 -4.87 4.82 8.28
CA SER A 254 -3.55 4.32 8.80
C SER A 254 -3.21 2.92 8.25
N ILE A 255 -2.44 2.82 7.16
CA ILE A 255 -2.08 1.55 6.52
C ILE A 255 -0.61 1.48 6.08
N ARG A 256 0.00 0.32 6.33
CA ARG A 256 1.42 0.06 6.14
C ARG A 256 1.62 -0.91 4.99
N THR A 257 2.12 -0.42 3.84
CA THR A 257 3.04 -1.07 2.88
C THR A 257 3.16 -0.18 1.64
N GLY A 258 4.25 -0.32 0.86
CA GLY A 258 4.50 0.56 -0.27
C GLY A 258 3.35 0.69 -1.29
N SER A 259 2.65 -0.41 -1.62
CA SER A 259 1.50 -0.34 -2.54
C SER A 259 0.29 0.36 -1.91
N MET A 260 0.01 0.11 -0.63
CA MET A 260 -1.06 0.80 0.11
C MET A 260 -0.74 2.29 0.30
N VAL A 261 0.54 2.63 0.52
CA VAL A 261 1.02 4.01 0.63
C VAL A 261 0.86 4.74 -0.70
N LEU A 262 1.16 4.10 -1.84
CA LEU A 262 0.92 4.70 -3.15
C LEU A 262 -0.57 4.92 -3.42
N LEU A 263 -1.42 3.95 -3.05
CA LEU A 263 -2.87 4.12 -3.15
C LEU A 263 -3.34 5.29 -2.28
N GLU A 264 -2.92 5.38 -1.02
CA GLU A 264 -3.24 6.51 -0.15
C GLU A 264 -2.76 7.84 -0.74
N ASN A 265 -1.52 7.90 -1.22
CA ASN A 265 -0.95 9.11 -1.80
C ASN A 265 -1.79 9.58 -2.99
N ALA A 266 -2.17 8.66 -3.89
CA ALA A 266 -3.06 8.96 -5.00
C ALA A 266 -4.42 9.46 -4.52
N MET A 267 -5.01 8.86 -3.48
CA MET A 267 -6.30 9.29 -2.93
C MET A 267 -6.23 10.68 -2.33
N GLU A 268 -5.23 10.96 -1.49
CA GLU A 268 -5.06 12.27 -0.85
C GLU A 268 -4.80 13.39 -1.88
N VAL A 269 -4.08 13.10 -2.97
CA VAL A 269 -3.91 14.04 -4.10
C VAL A 269 -5.27 14.40 -4.71
N LEU A 270 -6.11 13.39 -4.97
CA LEU A 270 -7.44 13.62 -5.57
C LEU A 270 -8.40 14.33 -4.61
N GLU A 271 -8.38 14.00 -3.32
CA GLU A 271 -9.20 14.65 -2.29
C GLU A 271 -8.86 16.14 -2.14
N LYS A 272 -7.59 16.51 -2.29
CA LYS A 272 -7.16 17.92 -2.31
C LYS A 272 -7.55 18.67 -3.58
N GLY A 273 -8.07 17.95 -4.57
CA GLY A 273 -8.39 18.49 -5.89
C GLY A 273 -7.15 18.76 -6.76
N GLU A 274 -6.00 18.18 -6.40
CA GLU A 274 -4.77 18.26 -7.16
C GLU A 274 -4.78 17.29 -8.35
N THR A 275 -3.83 17.46 -9.28
CA THR A 275 -3.71 16.59 -10.45
C THR A 275 -2.92 15.33 -10.10
N LEU A 276 -3.49 14.17 -10.39
CA LEU A 276 -2.83 12.87 -10.27
C LEU A 276 -1.97 12.61 -11.51
N TYR A 277 -0.67 12.50 -11.27
CA TYR A 277 0.34 12.21 -12.29
C TYR A 277 0.67 10.70 -12.33
N GLU A 278 1.70 10.36 -13.08
CA GLU A 278 2.23 9.01 -13.21
C GLU A 278 2.74 8.46 -11.86
N MET A 279 2.51 7.17 -11.60
CA MET A 279 2.86 6.53 -10.32
C MET A 279 4.37 6.42 -10.09
N ASP A 280 5.20 6.57 -11.12
CA ASP A 280 6.66 6.57 -11.01
C ASP A 280 7.17 7.76 -10.19
N ARG A 281 6.53 8.93 -10.33
CA ARG A 281 6.82 10.14 -9.54
C ARG A 281 6.61 9.87 -8.05
N TYR A 282 5.44 9.34 -7.71
CA TYR A 282 5.07 9.05 -6.32
C TYR A 282 5.88 7.90 -5.74
N LEU A 283 6.17 6.86 -6.54
CA LEU A 283 7.02 5.76 -6.13
C LEU A 283 8.48 6.19 -5.92
N THR A 284 9.00 7.08 -6.76
CA THR A 284 10.35 7.63 -6.58
C THR A 284 10.44 8.40 -5.26
N ALA A 285 9.45 9.25 -4.97
CA ALA A 285 9.37 9.96 -3.69
C ALA A 285 9.15 9.03 -2.49
N LEU A 286 8.39 7.94 -2.65
CA LEU A 286 8.23 6.94 -1.60
C LEU A 286 9.55 6.21 -1.31
N ARG A 287 10.33 5.89 -2.35
CA ARG A 287 11.62 5.19 -2.22
C ARG A 287 12.71 6.03 -1.55
N THR A 288 12.58 7.36 -1.53
CA THR A 288 13.45 8.21 -0.71
C THR A 288 13.11 8.15 0.77
N GLN A 289 11.93 7.64 1.14
CA GLN A 289 11.51 7.47 2.54
C GLN A 289 11.61 6.01 3.00
N ARG A 290 11.37 5.05 2.11
CA ARG A 290 11.50 3.63 2.41
C ARG A 290 12.10 2.92 1.21
N SER A 291 13.37 2.54 1.34
CA SER A 291 14.10 1.87 0.26
C SER A 291 13.36 0.63 -0.24
N LYS A 292 13.42 0.41 -1.56
CA LYS A 292 12.77 -0.71 -2.26
C LYS A 292 11.27 -0.86 -2.00
N SER A 293 10.56 0.19 -1.59
CA SER A 293 9.09 0.20 -1.61
C SER A 293 8.59 -0.18 -2.99
N VAL A 294 7.59 -1.07 -3.06
CA VAL A 294 7.11 -1.76 -4.27
C VAL A 294 8.26 -2.52 -4.96
N GLN A 295 8.30 -3.84 -4.82
CA GLN A 295 9.45 -4.66 -5.23
C GLN A 295 9.26 -5.35 -6.58
N THR A 296 8.02 -5.67 -6.95
CA THR A 296 7.70 -6.43 -8.17
C THR A 296 6.88 -5.63 -9.17
N GLU A 297 6.93 -6.04 -10.43
CA GLU A 297 6.11 -5.45 -11.50
C GLU A 297 4.63 -5.64 -11.22
N GLN A 298 4.25 -6.81 -10.69
CA GLN A 298 2.89 -7.13 -10.30
C GLN A 298 2.35 -6.13 -9.27
N GLN A 299 3.14 -5.79 -8.24
CA GLN A 299 2.77 -4.78 -7.23
C GLN A 299 2.59 -3.38 -7.84
N TYR A 300 3.47 -2.99 -8.76
CA TYR A 300 3.35 -1.70 -9.44
C TYR A 300 2.12 -1.63 -10.33
N LEU A 301 1.85 -2.69 -11.11
CA LEU A 301 0.67 -2.80 -11.96
C LEU A 301 -0.63 -2.87 -11.17
N TYR A 302 -0.62 -3.54 -10.02
CA TYR A 302 -1.76 -3.61 -9.11
C TYR A 302 -2.22 -2.22 -8.66
N VAL A 303 -1.30 -1.34 -8.29
CA VAL A 303 -1.65 0.05 -7.92
C VAL A 303 -2.37 0.76 -9.07
N HIS A 304 -1.91 0.58 -10.31
CA HIS A 304 -2.57 1.17 -11.48
C HIS A 304 -3.98 0.58 -11.68
N GLN A 305 -4.10 -0.75 -11.63
CA GLN A 305 -5.38 -1.43 -11.84
C GLN A 305 -6.41 -1.04 -10.78
N VAL A 306 -6.02 -0.97 -9.51
CA VAL A 306 -6.90 -0.54 -8.41
C VAL A 306 -7.36 0.91 -8.60
N ILE A 307 -6.47 1.84 -8.96
CA ILE A 307 -6.86 3.24 -9.23
C ILE A 307 -7.80 3.32 -10.44
N LEU A 308 -7.51 2.60 -11.53
CA LEU A 308 -8.39 2.58 -12.71
C LEU A 308 -9.78 2.02 -12.37
N ASN A 309 -9.85 0.95 -11.58
CA ASN A 309 -11.11 0.36 -11.11
C ASN A 309 -11.89 1.33 -10.24
N LEU A 310 -11.24 2.04 -9.31
CA LEU A 310 -11.86 3.09 -8.52
C LEU A 310 -12.43 4.21 -9.39
N LEU A 311 -11.63 4.76 -10.30
CA LEU A 311 -12.06 5.87 -11.16
C LEU A 311 -13.22 5.47 -12.08
N ARG A 312 -13.25 4.20 -12.50
CA ARG A 312 -14.36 3.59 -13.26
C ARG A 312 -15.61 3.49 -12.38
N ALA A 313 -15.50 2.89 -11.19
CA ALA A 313 -16.61 2.69 -10.26
C ALA A 313 -17.22 4.03 -9.77
N ALA A 314 -16.37 5.03 -9.51
CA ALA A 314 -16.78 6.39 -9.15
C ALA A 314 -17.38 7.18 -10.32
N GLY A 315 -17.29 6.67 -11.56
CA GLY A 315 -17.85 7.35 -12.73
C GLY A 315 -17.03 8.55 -13.24
N TRP A 316 -15.78 8.67 -12.81
CA TRP A 316 -14.90 9.75 -13.24
C TRP A 316 -14.40 9.53 -14.67
N LEU A 317 -14.30 8.27 -15.10
CA LEU A 317 -13.88 7.90 -16.46
C LEU A 317 -15.01 8.05 -17.50
N PRO A 318 -14.70 8.54 -18.72
CA PRO A 318 -15.59 8.43 -19.87
C PRO A 318 -15.92 6.97 -20.25
N ARG A 319 -17.19 6.70 -20.60
CA ARG A 319 -17.62 5.38 -21.10
C ARG A 319 -16.90 4.97 -22.40
N SER A 320 -16.48 5.95 -23.20
CA SER A 320 -15.65 5.76 -24.39
C SER A 320 -14.28 5.15 -24.11
N LEU A 321 -13.80 5.17 -22.85
CA LEU A 321 -12.58 4.48 -22.44
C LEU A 321 -12.78 2.99 -22.15
N GLU A 322 -14.01 2.50 -22.13
CA GLU A 322 -14.33 1.11 -21.76
C GLU A 322 -13.54 0.07 -22.56
N PRO A 323 -13.38 0.17 -23.90
CA PRO A 323 -12.54 -0.77 -24.66
C PRO A 323 -11.06 -0.75 -24.23
N TYR A 324 -10.54 0.41 -23.82
CA TYR A 324 -9.16 0.56 -23.36
C TYR A 324 -8.96 -0.01 -21.96
N LEU A 325 -9.95 0.17 -21.08
CA LEU A 325 -9.95 -0.38 -19.72
C LEU A 325 -10.02 -1.91 -19.77
N GLU A 326 -10.87 -2.47 -20.62
CA GLU A 326 -10.96 -3.92 -20.82
C GLU A 326 -9.67 -4.50 -21.41
N MET A 327 -9.09 -3.82 -22.41
CA MET A 327 -7.79 -4.21 -22.96
C MET A 327 -6.68 -4.16 -21.89
N PHE A 328 -6.66 -3.12 -21.05
CA PHE A 328 -5.71 -3.00 -19.95
C PHE A 328 -5.88 -4.17 -18.96
N LEU A 329 -7.12 -4.45 -18.53
CA LEU A 329 -7.44 -5.54 -17.61
C LEU A 329 -7.02 -6.91 -18.17
N GLN A 330 -7.31 -7.20 -19.44
CA GLN A 330 -6.91 -8.46 -20.07
C GLN A 330 -5.39 -8.63 -20.13
N GLN A 331 -4.66 -7.56 -20.41
CA GLN A 331 -3.19 -7.58 -20.39
C GLN A 331 -2.66 -7.74 -18.96
N TYR A 332 -3.25 -7.04 -18.00
CA TYR A 332 -2.91 -7.11 -16.58
C TYR A 332 -3.05 -8.55 -16.05
N LEU A 333 -4.21 -9.17 -16.29
CA LEU A 333 -4.50 -10.56 -15.86
C LEU A 333 -3.56 -11.60 -16.48
N ARG A 334 -2.89 -11.30 -17.60
CA ARG A 334 -1.86 -12.17 -18.19
C ARG A 334 -0.49 -12.04 -17.50
N LEU A 335 -0.23 -10.91 -16.86
CA LEU A 335 1.06 -10.61 -16.22
C LEU A 335 1.10 -10.92 -14.72
N ILE A 336 -0.06 -11.00 -14.07
CA ILE A 336 -0.18 -11.28 -12.63
C ILE A 336 -0.49 -12.75 -12.31
N LYS A 337 -0.60 -13.60 -13.32
CA LYS A 337 -0.79 -15.06 -13.17
C LYS A 337 0.49 -15.79 -12.86
#